data_AF-A0A535HTJ6-F1
#
_entry.id   AF-A0A535HTJ6-F1
#
_cell.length_a   1.000
_cell.length_b   1.000
_cell.length_c   1.000
_cell.angle_alpha   90.00
_cell.angle_beta   90.00
_cell.angle_gamma   90.00
#
_symmetry.space_group_name_H-M   'P 1'
#
loop_
_entity.id
_entity.type
_entity.pdbx_description
1 polymer ?
#
loop_
_entity_poly.entity_id
_entity_poly.type
_entity_poly.pdbx_seq_one_letter_code
_entity_poly.pdbx_strand_id
1 'polypeptide(L)'
;MPVTGRPEVVPDVAVEADPNQVGADRRDDAALTAALEAVCFALARPVGVGEAAGILGCSSAELGASVDTLAATLRGRGLMLQRHHGELQLVTRPEVAWAVQRALNPERPGRLSRAALETLAIIAYRQPLTRAGIEAIRGVNCDAVLDSLERRELVAEVGRQETPGHPRLFGTTLRFLQVVGLERIEDLPPLPQGAALPQLPDTDWDVAGPSGPANGSGG
;
A
#
# COMPACT_ATOMS: atom_id res chain seq x y z
N MET A 1 -62.52 -35.77 -13.24
CA MET A 1 -61.83 -35.71 -14.54
C MET A 1 -60.64 -34.76 -14.38
N PRO A 2 -59.39 -35.24 -14.46
CA PRO A 2 -58.20 -34.41 -14.28
C PRO A 2 -57.80 -33.75 -15.61
N VAL A 3 -57.42 -32.48 -15.56
CA VAL A 3 -56.69 -31.82 -16.66
C VAL A 3 -55.28 -31.56 -16.19
N THR A 4 -54.37 -32.33 -16.78
CA THR A 4 -52.92 -32.29 -16.63
C THR A 4 -52.39 -31.07 -17.40
N GLY A 5 -51.79 -30.10 -16.69
CA GLY A 5 -51.09 -28.95 -17.28
C GLY A 5 -49.61 -28.96 -16.87
N ARG A 6 -48.73 -28.90 -17.87
CA ARG A 6 -47.26 -29.06 -17.82
C ARG A 6 -46.52 -28.11 -16.86
N PRO A 7 -45.31 -28.48 -16.39
CA PRO A 7 -44.38 -27.52 -15.77
C PRO A 7 -43.85 -26.54 -16.82
N GLU A 8 -43.86 -25.25 -16.46
CA GLU A 8 -43.31 -24.15 -17.23
C GLU A 8 -41.77 -24.21 -17.16
N VAL A 9 -41.14 -24.47 -18.30
CA VAL A 9 -39.68 -24.47 -18.44
C VAL A 9 -39.23 -23.03 -18.56
N VAL A 10 -38.64 -22.49 -17.50
CA VAL A 10 -37.89 -21.23 -17.54
C VAL A 10 -36.68 -21.44 -18.45
N PRO A 11 -36.46 -20.65 -19.52
CA PRO A 11 -35.26 -20.80 -20.32
C PRO A 11 -34.05 -20.34 -19.50
N ASP A 12 -33.05 -21.22 -19.46
CA ASP A 12 -31.71 -20.94 -18.96
C ASP A 12 -31.10 -19.84 -19.84
N VAL A 13 -30.99 -18.62 -19.28
CA VAL A 13 -30.37 -17.48 -19.98
C VAL A 13 -28.87 -17.71 -19.94
N ALA A 14 -28.37 -18.48 -20.90
CA ALA A 14 -26.95 -18.52 -21.21
C ALA A 14 -26.55 -17.11 -21.68
N VAL A 15 -25.85 -16.39 -20.80
CA VAL A 15 -25.17 -15.13 -21.15
C VAL A 15 -24.02 -15.50 -22.09
N GLU A 16 -24.31 -15.57 -23.39
CA GLU A 16 -23.28 -15.66 -24.41
C GLU A 16 -22.51 -14.33 -24.43
N ALA A 17 -21.32 -14.33 -23.84
CA ALA A 17 -20.40 -13.19 -23.88
C ALA A 17 -19.98 -12.93 -25.35
N ASP A 18 -20.29 -11.74 -25.85
CA ASP A 18 -19.92 -11.28 -27.19
C ASP A 18 -18.38 -11.16 -27.29
N PRO A 19 -17.72 -11.98 -28.13
CA PRO A 19 -16.26 -11.99 -28.24
C PRO A 19 -15.67 -10.67 -28.79
N ASN A 20 -16.51 -9.79 -29.36
CA ASN A 20 -16.09 -8.49 -29.87
C ASN A 20 -16.07 -7.39 -28.79
N GLN A 21 -16.85 -7.52 -27.70
CA GLN A 21 -16.84 -6.57 -26.58
C GLN A 21 -15.56 -6.67 -25.73
N VAL A 22 -15.03 -7.89 -25.58
CA VAL A 22 -13.77 -8.18 -24.86
C VAL A 22 -12.54 -7.52 -25.51
N GLY A 23 -12.65 -7.11 -26.77
CA GLY A 23 -11.57 -6.44 -27.52
C GLY A 23 -11.52 -4.92 -27.35
N ALA A 24 -12.65 -4.27 -27.11
CA ALA A 24 -12.75 -2.83 -26.87
C ALA A 24 -12.38 -2.50 -25.42
N ASP A 25 -12.91 -3.28 -24.47
CA ASP A 25 -12.66 -3.15 -23.03
C ASP A 25 -11.16 -3.22 -22.70
N ARG A 26 -10.43 -4.18 -23.29
CA ARG A 26 -8.97 -4.29 -23.16
C ARG A 26 -8.16 -3.11 -23.73
N ARG A 27 -8.70 -2.40 -24.72
CA ARG A 27 -8.01 -1.22 -25.28
C ARG A 27 -8.15 -0.03 -24.35
N ASP A 28 -9.32 0.10 -23.72
CA ASP A 28 -9.59 1.13 -22.73
C ASP A 28 -8.77 0.86 -21.44
N ASP A 29 -8.64 -0.40 -21.02
CA ASP A 29 -7.77 -0.82 -19.91
C ASP A 29 -6.29 -0.49 -20.15
N ALA A 30 -5.79 -0.80 -21.36
CA ALA A 30 -4.41 -0.52 -21.73
C ALA A 30 -4.15 0.99 -21.82
N ALA A 31 -5.12 1.76 -22.32
CA ALA A 31 -5.04 3.21 -22.37
C ALA A 31 -5.04 3.82 -20.96
N LEU A 32 -5.88 3.30 -20.05
CA LEU A 32 -5.92 3.74 -18.66
C LEU A 32 -4.61 3.42 -17.92
N THR A 33 -4.05 2.24 -18.12
CA THR A 33 -2.75 1.84 -17.56
C THR A 33 -1.64 2.78 -18.05
N ALA A 34 -1.61 3.12 -19.34
CA ALA A 34 -0.64 4.07 -19.90
C ALA A 34 -0.84 5.50 -19.35
N ALA A 35 -2.09 5.93 -19.17
CA ALA A 35 -2.40 7.22 -18.58
C ALA A 35 -1.95 7.29 -17.10
N LEU A 36 -2.17 6.23 -16.32
CA LEU A 36 -1.68 6.12 -14.95
C LEU A 36 -0.14 6.23 -14.90
N GLU A 37 0.57 5.51 -15.77
CA GLU A 37 2.04 5.61 -15.88
C GLU A 37 2.48 7.05 -16.14
N ALA A 38 1.85 7.72 -17.12
CA ALA A 38 2.15 9.09 -17.47
C ALA A 38 1.88 10.08 -16.32
N VAL A 39 0.77 9.93 -15.60
CA VAL A 39 0.43 10.77 -14.44
C VAL A 39 1.45 10.60 -13.32
N CYS A 40 1.75 9.36 -12.92
CA CYS A 40 2.73 9.09 -11.88
C CYS A 40 4.14 9.58 -12.26
N PHE A 41 4.53 9.42 -13.53
CA PHE A 41 5.80 9.92 -14.04
C PHE A 41 5.86 11.46 -14.01
N ALA A 42 4.83 12.13 -14.52
CA ALA A 42 4.80 13.58 -14.63
C ALA A 42 4.76 14.29 -13.27
N LEU A 43 4.05 13.73 -12.29
CA LEU A 43 3.95 14.32 -10.96
C LEU A 43 5.24 14.14 -10.14
N ALA A 44 6.01 13.07 -10.38
CA ALA A 44 7.27 12.79 -9.69
C ALA A 44 7.21 12.85 -8.15
N ARG A 45 6.02 12.62 -7.58
CA ARG A 45 5.72 12.61 -6.14
C ARG A 45 4.71 11.50 -5.81
N PRO A 46 4.53 11.14 -4.53
CA PRO A 46 3.37 10.37 -4.10
C PRO A 46 2.05 10.97 -4.60
N VAL A 47 1.16 10.11 -5.07
CA VAL A 47 -0.18 10.44 -5.56
C VAL A 47 -1.19 9.58 -4.83
N GLY A 48 -2.16 10.19 -4.15
CA GLY A 48 -3.23 9.44 -3.50
C GLY A 48 -4.12 8.72 -4.52
N VAL A 49 -4.61 7.53 -4.21
CA VAL A 49 -5.49 6.76 -5.12
C VAL A 49 -6.75 7.53 -5.51
N GLY A 50 -7.32 8.34 -4.60
CA GLY A 50 -8.45 9.20 -4.90
C GLY A 50 -8.12 10.35 -5.85
N GLU A 51 -6.91 10.93 -5.71
CA GLU A 51 -6.40 11.96 -6.63
C GLU A 51 -6.17 11.36 -8.02
N ALA A 52 -5.51 10.20 -8.09
CA ALA A 52 -5.26 9.49 -9.35
C ALA A 52 -6.56 9.12 -10.07
N ALA A 53 -7.54 8.56 -9.36
CA ALA A 53 -8.86 8.24 -9.92
C ALA A 53 -9.57 9.50 -10.45
N GLY A 54 -9.50 10.61 -9.71
CA GLY A 54 -10.08 11.89 -10.13
C GLY A 54 -9.42 12.48 -11.38
N ILE A 55 -8.09 12.39 -11.50
CA ILE A 55 -7.35 12.85 -12.67
C ILE A 55 -7.69 12.00 -13.91
N LEU A 56 -7.78 10.68 -13.73
CA LEU A 56 -8.01 9.72 -14.82
C LEU A 56 -9.49 9.55 -15.18
N GLY A 57 -10.41 10.06 -14.35
CA GLY A 57 -11.85 9.96 -14.57
C GLY A 57 -12.37 8.52 -14.48
N CYS A 58 -11.73 7.67 -13.67
CA CYS A 58 -12.07 6.25 -13.54
C CYS A 58 -12.55 5.89 -12.12
N SER A 59 -13.19 4.74 -12.00
CA SER A 59 -13.57 4.13 -10.73
C SER A 59 -12.34 3.59 -9.96
N SER A 60 -12.53 3.34 -8.66
CA SER A 60 -11.51 2.71 -7.81
C SER A 60 -11.14 1.31 -8.28
N ALA A 61 -12.10 0.56 -8.83
CA ALA A 61 -11.88 -0.79 -9.34
C ALA A 61 -11.01 -0.78 -10.61
N GLU A 62 -11.31 0.10 -11.58
CA GLU A 62 -10.53 0.29 -12.81
C GLU A 62 -9.11 0.78 -12.49
N LEU A 63 -8.97 1.71 -11.53
CA LEU A 63 -7.66 2.16 -11.06
C LEU A 63 -6.87 1.01 -10.44
N GLY A 64 -7.50 0.21 -9.58
CA GLY A 64 -6.85 -0.95 -8.95
C GLY A 64 -6.33 -1.95 -9.98
N ALA A 65 -7.15 -2.30 -10.97
CA ALA A 65 -6.75 -3.18 -12.08
C ALA A 65 -5.59 -2.59 -12.90
N SER A 66 -5.63 -1.27 -13.17
CA SER A 66 -4.55 -0.56 -13.88
C SER A 66 -3.25 -0.51 -13.08
N VAL A 67 -3.33 -0.34 -11.76
CA VAL A 67 -2.17 -0.38 -10.85
C VAL A 67 -1.49 -1.74 -10.90
N ASP A 68 -2.26 -2.83 -10.80
CA ASP A 68 -1.72 -4.19 -10.86
C ASP A 68 -1.11 -4.50 -12.24
N THR A 69 -1.78 -4.05 -13.31
CA THR A 69 -1.31 -4.21 -14.70
C THR A 69 -0.02 -3.42 -14.94
N LEU A 70 0.06 -2.18 -14.46
CA LEU A 70 1.26 -1.35 -14.57
C LEU A 70 2.43 -1.97 -13.79
N ALA A 71 2.20 -2.38 -12.53
CA ALA A 71 3.22 -3.03 -11.71
C ALA A 71 3.77 -4.30 -12.39
N ALA A 72 2.89 -5.13 -12.98
CA ALA A 72 3.30 -6.31 -13.73
C ALA A 72 4.13 -5.95 -14.98
N THR A 73 3.72 -4.92 -15.72
CA THR A 73 4.40 -4.45 -16.94
C THR A 73 5.79 -3.86 -16.66
N LEU A 74 6.00 -3.32 -15.45
CA LEU A 74 7.28 -2.78 -15.00
C LEU A 74 8.25 -3.84 -14.46
N ARG A 75 7.86 -5.11 -14.38
CA ARG A 75 8.77 -6.19 -13.96
C ARG A 75 9.92 -6.35 -14.97
N GLY A 76 11.14 -6.44 -14.46
CA GLY A 76 12.36 -6.53 -15.29
C GLY A 76 12.77 -5.22 -15.97
N ARG A 77 12.05 -4.11 -15.73
CA ARG A 77 12.42 -2.76 -16.20
C ARG A 77 13.13 -1.97 -15.10
N GLY A 78 13.77 -0.85 -15.46
CA GLY A 78 14.50 0.00 -14.50
C GLY A 78 13.62 0.86 -13.58
N LEU A 79 12.30 0.83 -13.76
CA LEU A 79 11.32 1.53 -12.94
C LEU A 79 10.41 0.52 -12.23
N MET A 80 9.79 0.96 -11.14
CA MET A 80 8.77 0.20 -10.41
C MET A 80 7.70 1.14 -9.87
N LEU A 81 6.49 0.62 -9.67
CA LEU A 81 5.39 1.32 -9.05
C LEU A 81 5.32 0.92 -7.58
N GLN A 82 5.59 1.86 -6.68
CA GLN A 82 5.39 1.68 -5.25
C GLN A 82 3.97 2.02 -4.85
N ARG A 83 3.47 1.31 -3.84
CA ARG A 83 2.15 1.53 -3.27
C ARG A 83 2.16 1.33 -1.76
N HIS A 84 1.65 2.32 -1.03
CA HIS A 84 1.60 2.28 0.42
C HIS A 84 0.58 3.28 0.97
N HIS A 85 -0.20 2.90 1.99
CA HIS A 85 -1.20 3.76 2.63
C HIS A 85 -2.13 4.54 1.67
N GLY A 86 -2.55 3.90 0.57
CA GLY A 86 -3.42 4.55 -0.42
C GLY A 86 -2.71 5.57 -1.30
N GLU A 87 -1.39 5.56 -1.34
CA GLU A 87 -0.57 6.37 -2.24
C GLU A 87 0.16 5.48 -3.25
N LEU A 88 0.43 6.06 -4.42
CA LEU A 88 1.14 5.48 -5.55
C LEU A 88 2.32 6.37 -5.92
N GLN A 89 3.45 5.77 -6.28
CA GLN A 89 4.58 6.52 -6.83
C GLN A 89 5.41 5.69 -7.80
N LEU A 90 5.73 6.26 -8.96
CA LEU A 90 6.68 5.68 -9.89
C LEU A 90 8.10 6.05 -9.48
N VAL A 91 8.96 5.05 -9.30
CA VAL A 91 10.34 5.23 -8.82
C VAL A 91 11.31 4.37 -9.63
N THR A 92 12.60 4.65 -9.50
CA THR A 92 13.65 3.79 -10.07
C THR A 92 13.86 2.55 -9.22
N ARG A 93 14.17 1.44 -9.88
CA ARG A 93 14.51 0.18 -9.22
C ARG A 93 15.87 0.24 -8.50
N PRO A 94 16.02 -0.41 -7.32
CA PRO A 94 17.30 -0.45 -6.60
C PRO A 94 18.44 -1.06 -7.42
N GLU A 95 18.15 -2.05 -8.27
CA GLU A 95 19.13 -2.75 -9.11
C GLU A 95 19.87 -1.80 -10.08
N VAL A 96 19.22 -0.70 -10.46
CA VAL A 96 19.78 0.33 -11.37
C VAL A 96 20.19 1.61 -10.63
N ALA A 97 20.20 1.60 -9.29
CA ALA A 97 20.54 2.78 -8.49
C ALA A 97 21.92 3.35 -8.81
N TRP A 98 22.88 2.51 -9.21
CA TRP A 98 24.23 2.95 -9.60
C TRP A 98 24.22 3.94 -10.77
N ALA A 99 23.31 3.76 -11.74
CA ALA A 99 23.21 4.63 -12.91
C ALA A 99 22.60 5.98 -12.51
N VAL A 100 21.54 5.94 -11.69
CA VAL A 100 20.84 7.12 -11.18
C VAL A 100 21.77 7.96 -10.29
N GLN A 101 22.54 7.31 -9.40
CA GLN A 101 23.50 7.97 -8.53
C GLN A 101 24.60 8.68 -9.33
N ARG A 102 25.10 8.07 -10.40
CA ARG A 102 26.10 8.70 -11.28
C ARG A 102 25.53 9.90 -12.02
N ALA A 103 24.26 9.85 -12.42
CA ALA A 103 23.60 10.95 -13.13
C ALA A 103 23.29 12.13 -12.20
N LEU A 104 22.82 11.87 -10.98
CA LEU A 104 22.39 12.92 -10.05
C LEU A 104 23.47 13.42 -9.10
N ASN A 105 24.54 12.63 -8.89
CA ASN A 105 25.61 12.86 -7.92
C ASN A 105 25.11 13.41 -6.56
N PRO A 106 24.16 12.70 -5.91
CA PRO A 106 23.49 13.22 -4.72
C PRO A 106 24.44 13.25 -3.52
N GLU A 107 24.22 14.22 -2.62
CA GLU A 107 24.86 14.21 -1.30
C GLU A 107 24.45 12.95 -0.54
N ARG A 108 25.42 12.29 0.10
CA ARG A 108 25.13 11.09 0.89
C ARG A 108 24.40 11.49 2.16
N PRO A 109 23.15 11.02 2.38
CA PRO A 109 22.46 11.31 3.64
C PRO A 109 23.20 10.68 4.82
N GLY A 110 23.12 11.34 5.98
CA GLY A 110 23.73 10.83 7.21
C GLY A 110 23.15 9.47 7.62
N ARG A 111 23.98 8.57 8.11
CA ARG A 111 23.56 7.23 8.56
C ARG A 111 22.57 7.33 9.73
N LEU A 112 21.63 6.40 9.81
CA LEU A 112 20.80 6.22 11.00
C LEU A 112 21.64 5.61 12.12
N SER A 113 21.38 6.03 13.35
CA SER A 113 21.95 5.38 14.54
C SER A 113 21.35 3.98 14.72
N ARG A 114 21.99 3.14 15.53
CA ARG A 114 21.45 1.82 15.89
C ARG A 114 20.05 1.92 16.50
N ALA A 115 19.85 2.84 17.45
CA ALA A 115 18.55 3.07 18.07
C ALA A 115 17.49 3.50 17.06
N ALA A 116 17.85 4.30 16.05
CA ALA A 116 16.92 4.71 14.99
C ALA A 116 16.56 3.55 14.06
N LEU A 117 17.52 2.68 13.72
CA LEU A 117 17.24 1.47 12.95
C LEU A 117 16.35 0.48 13.72
N GLU A 118 16.58 0.31 15.02
CA GLU A 118 15.76 -0.55 15.88
C GLU A 118 14.31 -0.02 15.98
N THR A 119 14.12 1.28 16.23
CA THR A 119 12.78 1.90 16.23
C THR A 119 12.10 1.79 14.86
N LEU A 120 12.82 2.07 13.77
CA LEU A 120 12.28 1.98 12.42
C LEU A 120 11.84 0.56 12.08
N ALA A 121 12.62 -0.45 12.46
CA ALA A 121 12.26 -1.85 12.28
C ALA A 121 10.99 -2.20 13.07
N ILE A 122 10.88 -1.78 14.35
CA ILE A 122 9.66 -2.00 15.14
C ILE A 122 8.44 -1.44 14.42
N ILE A 123 8.51 -0.20 13.92
CA ILE A 123 7.40 0.43 13.20
C ILE A 123 7.09 -0.35 11.92
N ALA A 124 8.09 -0.65 11.09
CA ALA A 124 7.89 -1.34 9.81
C ALA A 124 7.18 -2.70 9.95
N TYR A 125 7.47 -3.45 11.02
CA TYR A 125 6.91 -4.78 11.26
C TYR A 125 5.65 -4.81 12.16
N ARG A 126 5.32 -3.71 12.86
CA ARG A 126 4.21 -3.68 13.83
C ARG A 126 3.25 -2.51 13.63
N GLN A 127 3.40 -1.74 12.56
CA GLN A 127 2.47 -0.68 12.24
C GLN A 127 1.04 -1.21 11.99
N PRO A 128 0.02 -0.38 12.25
CA PRO A 128 0.10 0.95 12.87
C PRO A 128 0.39 0.86 14.38
N LEU A 129 1.31 1.68 14.91
CA LEU A 129 1.72 1.61 16.32
C LEU A 129 1.82 2.99 16.97
N THR A 130 1.38 3.11 18.23
CA THR A 130 1.53 4.36 18.99
C THR A 130 2.95 4.54 19.51
N ARG A 131 3.32 5.78 19.84
CA ARG A 131 4.58 6.10 20.54
C ARG A 131 4.77 5.25 21.80
N ALA A 132 3.74 5.15 22.64
CA ALA A 132 3.78 4.35 23.86
C ALA A 132 4.00 2.86 23.57
N GLY A 133 3.37 2.32 22.51
CA GLY A 133 3.59 0.95 22.06
C GLY A 133 5.04 0.70 21.62
N ILE A 134 5.65 1.66 20.92
CA ILE A 134 7.07 1.59 20.52
C ILE A 134 7.97 1.57 21.75
N GLU A 135 7.72 2.45 22.74
CA GLU A 135 8.50 2.52 23.98
C GLU A 135 8.36 1.24 24.80
N ALA A 136 7.17 0.64 24.86
CA ALA A 136 6.94 -0.62 25.55
C ALA A 136 7.77 -1.77 24.95
N ILE A 137 7.91 -1.80 23.61
CA ILE A 137 8.75 -2.79 22.92
C ILE A 137 10.24 -2.49 23.14
N ARG A 138 10.67 -1.22 23.04
CA ARG A 138 12.09 -0.85 23.16
C ARG A 138 12.60 -0.82 24.60
N GLY A 139 11.72 -0.68 25.58
CA GLY A 139 12.06 -0.49 26.99
C GLY A 139 12.71 0.87 27.31
N VAL A 140 12.77 1.80 26.36
CA VAL A 140 13.39 3.13 26.53
C VAL A 140 12.64 4.18 25.70
N ASN A 141 12.77 5.47 26.09
CA ASN A 141 12.16 6.58 25.38
C ASN A 141 12.58 6.63 23.89
N CYS A 142 11.65 7.02 23.02
CA CYS A 142 11.86 7.07 21.58
C CYS A 142 11.56 8.42 20.91
N ASP A 143 11.30 9.49 21.66
CA ASP A 143 10.83 10.79 21.12
C ASP A 143 11.81 11.39 20.11
N ALA A 144 13.07 11.59 20.51
CA ALA A 144 14.08 12.16 19.62
C ALA A 144 14.38 11.27 18.38
N VAL A 145 14.15 9.96 18.52
CA VAL A 145 14.31 9.01 17.42
C VAL A 145 13.14 9.14 16.44
N LEU A 146 11.90 9.19 16.94
CA LEU A 146 10.71 9.42 16.12
C LEU A 146 10.81 10.74 15.37
N ASP A 147 11.15 11.84 16.04
CA ASP A 147 11.34 13.15 15.41
C ASP A 147 12.40 13.12 14.31
N SER A 148 13.47 12.33 14.52
CA SER A 148 14.50 12.14 13.50
C SER A 148 14.02 11.28 12.32
N LEU A 149 13.13 10.30 12.54
CA LEU A 149 12.61 9.46 11.46
C LEU A 149 11.54 10.19 10.65
N GLU A 150 10.67 10.98 11.30
CA GLU A 150 9.67 11.84 10.66
C GLU A 150 10.32 12.93 9.79
N ARG A 151 11.35 13.62 10.30
CA ARG A 151 12.10 14.63 9.50
C ARG A 151 12.79 14.06 8.27
N ARG A 152 13.07 12.76 8.25
CA ARG A 152 13.63 12.04 7.11
C ARG A 152 12.54 11.40 6.24
N GLU A 153 11.28 11.65 6.59
CA GLU A 153 10.08 11.11 5.96
C GLU A 153 10.07 9.59 5.94
N LEU A 154 10.76 8.90 6.86
CA LEU A 154 10.77 7.43 6.89
C LEU A 154 9.54 6.86 7.61
N VAL A 155 8.94 7.67 8.49
CA VAL A 155 7.71 7.36 9.21
C VAL A 155 6.81 8.59 9.23
N ALA A 156 5.51 8.38 9.38
CA ALA A 156 4.53 9.44 9.48
C ALA A 156 3.34 9.01 10.37
N GLU A 157 2.48 9.97 10.71
CA GLU A 157 1.17 9.69 11.32
C GLU A 157 0.25 9.09 10.25
N VAL A 158 -0.18 7.85 10.46
CA VAL A 158 -1.09 7.12 9.55
C VAL A 158 -2.53 7.05 10.08
N GLY A 159 -2.76 7.66 11.24
CA GLY A 159 -4.07 7.72 11.89
C GLY A 159 -3.95 8.08 13.37
N ARG A 160 -5.07 7.97 14.08
CA ARG A 160 -5.13 8.12 15.54
C ARG A 160 -5.93 7.00 16.14
N GLN A 161 -5.55 6.56 17.34
CA GLN A 161 -6.27 5.51 18.04
C GLN A 161 -7.59 6.04 18.61
N GLU A 162 -8.64 5.22 18.60
CA GLU A 162 -9.96 5.56 19.17
C GLU A 162 -10.03 5.30 20.68
N THR A 163 -8.97 5.65 21.40
CA THR A 163 -8.85 5.54 22.86
C THR A 163 -8.75 6.93 23.50
N PRO A 164 -8.99 7.05 24.82
CA PRO A 164 -8.87 8.34 25.50
C PRO A 164 -7.50 9.01 25.26
N GLY A 165 -7.53 10.25 24.78
CA GLY A 165 -6.33 11.00 24.41
C GLY A 165 -5.92 10.91 22.93
N HIS A 166 -6.59 10.07 22.13
CA HIS A 166 -6.41 9.93 20.68
C HIS A 166 -4.94 9.94 20.22
N PRO A 167 -4.10 9.03 20.76
CA PRO A 167 -2.68 9.02 20.45
C PRO A 167 -2.43 8.80 18.95
N ARG A 168 -1.41 9.48 18.43
CA ARG A 168 -0.94 9.34 17.04
C ARG A 168 -0.50 7.88 16.78
N LEU A 169 -0.95 7.32 15.67
CA LEU A 169 -0.49 6.04 15.15
C LEU A 169 0.58 6.31 14.10
N PHE A 170 1.73 5.67 14.25
CA PHE A 170 2.86 5.79 13.34
C PHE A 170 2.90 4.60 12.39
N GLY A 171 3.28 4.89 11.15
CA GLY A 171 3.58 3.92 10.10
C GLY A 171 4.72 4.40 9.21
N THR A 172 5.18 3.51 8.35
CA THR A 172 6.17 3.79 7.30
C THR A 172 5.56 4.60 6.16
N THR A 173 6.42 5.11 5.29
CA THR A 173 6.03 5.94 4.14
C THR A 173 6.48 5.29 2.83
N LEU A 174 6.06 5.84 1.69
CA LEU A 174 6.67 5.49 0.40
C LEU A 174 8.18 5.73 0.39
N ARG A 175 8.65 6.81 1.04
CA ARG A 175 10.09 7.10 1.16
C ARG A 175 10.85 6.01 1.89
N PHE A 176 10.25 5.39 2.92
CA PHE A 176 10.84 4.19 3.54
C PHE A 176 11.03 3.09 2.49
N LEU A 177 9.98 2.75 1.74
CA LEU A 177 10.03 1.71 0.69
C LEU A 177 11.11 2.02 -0.37
N GLN A 178 11.30 3.28 -0.75
CA GLN A 178 12.37 3.69 -1.66
C GLN A 178 13.76 3.39 -1.10
N VAL A 179 13.97 3.68 0.18
CA VAL A 179 15.27 3.48 0.84
C VAL A 179 15.57 2.00 1.03
N VAL A 180 14.57 1.20 1.40
CA VAL A 180 14.75 -0.26 1.53
C VAL A 180 14.73 -0.99 0.18
N GLY A 181 14.17 -0.36 -0.85
CA GLY A 181 14.11 -0.89 -2.20
C GLY A 181 12.97 -1.89 -2.44
N LEU A 182 11.82 -1.68 -1.81
CA LEU A 182 10.64 -2.55 -1.93
C LEU A 182 9.52 -1.87 -2.74
N GLU A 183 8.67 -2.65 -3.39
CA GLU A 183 7.46 -2.15 -4.06
C GLU A 183 6.33 -1.93 -3.07
N ARG A 184 6.22 -2.84 -2.10
CA ARG A 184 5.18 -2.83 -1.07
C ARG A 184 5.77 -3.11 0.30
N ILE A 185 5.02 -2.73 1.33
CA ILE A 185 5.41 -3.06 2.71
C ILE A 185 5.31 -4.56 2.99
N GLU A 186 4.37 -5.26 2.34
CA GLU A 186 4.19 -6.70 2.54
C GLU A 186 5.37 -7.52 2.01
N ASP A 187 6.25 -6.90 1.21
CA ASP A 187 7.49 -7.52 0.69
C ASP A 187 8.63 -7.52 1.72
N LEU A 188 8.41 -7.00 2.94
CA LEU A 188 9.41 -7.03 4.00
C LEU A 188 9.83 -8.49 4.32
N PRO A 189 11.14 -8.76 4.47
CA PRO A 189 11.59 -10.11 4.79
C PRO A 189 11.06 -10.54 6.15
N PRO A 190 10.76 -11.83 6.37
CA PRO A 190 10.35 -12.30 7.68
C PRO A 190 11.44 -12.01 8.73
N LEU A 191 11.02 -11.79 9.97
CA LEU A 191 11.96 -11.58 11.07
C LEU A 191 12.88 -12.81 11.19
N PRO A 192 14.20 -12.62 11.36
CA PRO A 192 15.15 -13.71 11.57
C PRO A 192 14.69 -14.63 12.70
N GLN A 193 14.85 -15.95 12.55
CA GLN A 193 14.53 -16.91 13.61
C GLN A 193 15.31 -16.55 14.89
N GLY A 194 14.60 -16.25 15.98
CA GLY A 194 15.17 -15.77 17.25
C GLY A 194 15.10 -14.26 17.47
N ALA A 195 14.83 -13.46 16.44
CA ALA A 195 14.43 -12.06 16.57
C ALA A 195 12.91 -11.99 16.83
N ALA A 196 12.49 -12.45 18.00
CA ALA A 196 11.13 -12.17 18.46
C ALA A 196 11.05 -10.67 18.77
N LEU A 197 10.32 -9.91 17.96
CA LEU A 197 9.90 -8.58 18.37
C LEU A 197 9.07 -8.77 19.66
N PRO A 198 9.40 -8.08 20.76
CA PRO A 198 8.71 -8.19 22.04
C PRO A 198 7.20 -8.23 21.85
N GLN A 199 6.54 -9.13 22.57
CA GLN A 199 5.08 -9.15 22.65
C GLN A 199 4.66 -7.78 23.17
N LEU A 200 3.70 -7.16 22.46
CA LEU A 200 3.07 -5.96 22.98
C LEU A 200 2.44 -6.34 24.32
N PRO A 201 2.60 -5.53 25.38
CA PRO A 201 1.96 -5.81 26.65
C PRO A 201 0.46 -5.99 26.44
N ASP A 202 -0.17 -6.88 27.23
CA ASP A 202 -1.62 -7.04 27.37
C ASP A 202 -2.20 -5.73 27.95
N THR A 203 -2.17 -4.70 27.13
CA THR A 203 -2.88 -3.45 27.30
C THR A 203 -3.89 -3.46 26.17
N ASP A 204 -5.14 -3.07 26.48
CA ASP A 204 -6.24 -2.99 25.50
C ASP A 204 -5.95 -1.90 24.44
N TRP A 205 -4.97 -2.12 23.57
CA TRP A 205 -4.72 -1.29 22.40
C TRP A 205 -5.38 -1.96 21.19
N ASP A 206 -6.70 -2.16 21.24
CA ASP A 206 -7.44 -2.71 20.09
C ASP A 206 -7.14 -1.90 18.82
N VAL A 207 -6.50 -2.56 17.85
CA VAL A 207 -6.36 -2.07 16.48
C VAL A 207 -7.66 -2.44 15.79
N ALA A 208 -8.65 -1.57 15.88
CA ALA A 208 -9.79 -1.64 14.98
C ALA A 208 -9.29 -1.37 13.55
N GLY A 209 -9.03 -2.45 12.80
CA GLY A 209 -8.89 -2.37 11.35
C GLY A 209 -10.20 -1.83 10.73
N PRO A 210 -10.15 -1.27 9.51
CA PRO A 210 -11.34 -0.74 8.87
C PRO A 210 -12.37 -1.86 8.69
N SER A 211 -13.52 -1.71 9.34
CA SER A 211 -14.70 -2.52 9.13
C SER A 211 -15.05 -2.54 7.64
N GLY A 212 -14.82 -3.69 6.99
CA GLY A 212 -15.37 -3.95 5.67
C GLY A 212 -16.91 -3.87 5.72
N PRO A 213 -17.58 -3.52 4.61
CA PRO A 213 -19.02 -3.36 4.62
C PRO A 213 -19.70 -4.71 4.88
N ALA A 214 -20.51 -4.77 5.93
CA ALA A 214 -21.43 -5.87 6.15
C ALA A 214 -22.53 -5.79 5.07
N ASN A 215 -22.39 -6.62 4.04
CA ASN A 215 -23.47 -6.94 3.11
C ASN A 215 -23.93 -8.38 3.40
N GLY A 216 -25.22 -8.59 3.70
CA GLY A 216 -25.75 -9.91 4.00
C GLY A 216 -27.09 -9.95 4.71
N SER A 217 -28.15 -9.73 3.94
CA SER A 217 -29.56 -10.09 4.13
C SER A 217 -29.90 -11.35 4.94
N GLY A 218 -31.03 -11.31 5.67
CA GLY A 218 -31.80 -12.51 6.04
C GLY A 218 -32.78 -12.31 7.22
N GLY A 219 -34.06 -12.10 6.91
CA GLY A 219 -35.17 -12.06 7.88
C GLY A 219 -36.39 -11.31 7.37
#